data_AF-A0A2A2VAM3-F1
#
_entry.id   AF-A0A2A2VAM3-F1
#
_cell.length_a   1.000
_cell.length_b   1.000
_cell.length_c   1.000
_cell.angle_alpha   90.00
_cell.angle_beta   90.00
_cell.angle_gamma   90.00
#
_symmetry.space_group_name_H-M   'P 1'
#
loop_
_entity.id
_entity.type
_entity.pdbx_description
1 polymer ?
#
loop_
_entity_poly.entity_id
_entity_poly.type
_entity_poly.pdbx_seq_one_letter_code
_entity_poly.pdbx_strand_id
1 'polypeptide(L)'
;MASFRQIKANRINAKRSTGPKTADGKARSSQNAYRHGLARPRQDDAAQLTRFMSVLDGACLGHPAAAELLAAVAEAKRDLLCTREVRQAMLANLSEYPAAETLQRLKSLERYERSAFAAQKRALRSLRSKQA
;
A
#
# COMPACT_ATOMS: atom_id res chain seq x y z
N MET A 1 15.90 16.33 -1.74
CA MET A 1 16.39 15.70 -3.00
C MET A 1 17.33 14.57 -2.64
N ALA A 2 17.31 13.44 -3.36
CA ALA A 2 18.28 12.37 -3.16
C ALA A 2 19.62 12.76 -3.80
N SER A 3 20.74 12.49 -3.13
CA SER A 3 22.07 12.80 -3.67
C SER A 3 22.44 11.90 -4.85
N PHE A 4 23.40 12.30 -5.67
CA PHE A 4 23.93 11.46 -6.75
C PHE A 4 24.40 10.08 -6.26
N ARG A 5 25.01 10.03 -5.07
CA ARG A 5 25.41 8.79 -4.42
C ARG A 5 24.19 7.91 -4.08
N GLN A 6 23.13 8.50 -3.52
CA GLN A 6 21.89 7.77 -3.22
C GLN A 6 21.19 7.27 -4.50
N ILE A 7 21.18 8.05 -5.57
CA ILE A 7 20.58 7.65 -6.86
C ILE A 7 21.35 6.48 -7.50
N LYS A 8 22.69 6.54 -7.51
CA LYS A 8 23.53 5.45 -8.05
C LYS A 8 23.36 4.16 -7.23
N ALA A 9 23.33 4.27 -5.90
CA ALA A 9 23.08 3.14 -5.02
C ALA A 9 21.68 2.53 -5.23
N ASN A 10 20.64 3.37 -5.34
CA ASN A 10 19.28 2.90 -5.62
C ASN A 10 19.17 2.17 -6.96
N ARG A 11 19.87 2.64 -8.02
CA ARG A 11 19.92 1.93 -9.32
C ARG A 11 20.58 0.56 -9.23
N ILE A 12 21.70 0.45 -8.51
CA ILE A 12 22.41 -0.82 -8.32
C ILE A 12 21.55 -1.79 -7.49
N ASN A 13 20.94 -1.30 -6.41
CA ASN A 13 20.07 -2.09 -5.56
C ASN A 13 18.81 -2.54 -6.28
N ALA A 14 18.22 -1.69 -7.13
CA ALA A 14 17.06 -2.06 -7.95
C ALA A 14 17.37 -3.20 -8.94
N LYS A 15 18.58 -3.23 -9.52
CA LYS A 15 19.01 -4.36 -10.37
C LYS A 15 19.15 -5.67 -9.60
N ARG A 16 19.49 -5.60 -8.31
CA ARG A 16 19.62 -6.77 -7.41
C ARG A 16 18.29 -7.17 -6.76
N SER A 17 17.38 -6.22 -6.56
CA SER A 17 16.08 -6.41 -5.92
C SER A 17 14.99 -6.44 -6.98
N THR A 18 14.81 -7.62 -7.60
CA THR A 18 13.77 -7.82 -8.64
C THR A 18 12.49 -8.42 -8.08
N GLY A 19 12.30 -8.33 -6.75
CA GLY A 19 11.19 -8.96 -6.06
C GLY A 19 11.09 -10.48 -6.31
N PRO A 20 10.14 -11.15 -5.66
CA PRO A 20 9.84 -12.53 -5.99
C PRO A 20 9.15 -12.64 -7.37
N LYS A 21 9.79 -13.32 -8.32
CA LYS A 21 9.22 -13.60 -9.66
C LYS A 21 8.47 -14.93 -9.75
N THR A 22 8.77 -15.87 -8.84
CA THR A 22 8.16 -17.20 -8.80
C THR A 22 6.97 -17.24 -7.85
N ALA A 23 6.04 -18.19 -8.07
CA ALA A 23 4.88 -18.39 -7.18
C ALA A 23 5.31 -18.64 -5.73
N ASP A 24 6.29 -19.52 -5.51
CA ASP A 24 6.84 -19.82 -4.18
C ASP A 24 7.55 -18.63 -3.54
N GLY A 25 8.24 -17.82 -4.35
CA GLY A 25 8.85 -16.59 -3.87
C GLY A 25 7.79 -15.58 -3.42
N LYS A 26 6.69 -15.47 -4.17
CA LYS A 26 5.56 -14.60 -3.82
C LYS A 26 4.84 -15.09 -2.58
N ALA A 27 4.64 -16.40 -2.43
CA ALA A 27 4.06 -17.02 -1.25
C ALA A 27 4.92 -16.81 0.01
N ARG A 28 6.25 -16.92 -0.10
CA ARG A 28 7.15 -16.58 1.01
C ARG A 28 7.15 -15.09 1.33
N SER A 29 7.13 -14.24 0.31
CA SER A 29 7.05 -12.79 0.50
C SER A 29 5.71 -12.36 1.09
N SER A 30 4.60 -13.05 0.79
CA SER A 30 3.30 -12.76 1.38
C SER A 30 3.26 -13.14 2.87
N GLN A 31 4.06 -14.11 3.34
CA GLN A 31 4.19 -14.40 4.77
C GLN A 31 4.76 -13.23 5.59
N ASN A 32 5.54 -12.33 4.97
CA ASN A 32 5.97 -11.09 5.64
C ASN A 32 4.76 -10.25 6.06
N ALA A 33 3.70 -10.20 5.24
CA ALA A 33 2.44 -9.56 5.59
C ALA A 33 1.84 -10.10 6.89
N TYR A 34 1.91 -11.43 7.10
CA TYR A 34 1.40 -12.10 8.29
C TYR A 34 2.24 -11.82 9.53
N ARG A 35 3.57 -11.67 9.40
CA ARG A 35 4.47 -11.34 10.51
C ARG A 35 4.32 -9.90 11.00
N HIS A 36 4.01 -8.97 10.09
CA HIS A 36 3.98 -7.54 10.41
C HIS A 36 2.57 -6.99 10.56
N GLY A 37 1.55 -7.73 10.12
CA GLY A 37 0.15 -7.32 10.12
C GLY A 37 -0.23 -6.32 9.02
N LEU A 38 0.76 -5.74 8.31
CA LEU A 38 0.61 -4.59 7.41
C LEU A 38 0.05 -4.89 6.03
N ALA A 39 -0.14 -6.16 5.69
CA ALA A 39 -0.72 -6.56 4.41
C ALA A 39 -1.69 -7.74 4.56
N ARG A 40 -2.28 -7.91 5.75
CA ARG A 40 -3.34 -8.90 5.97
C ARG A 40 -4.68 -8.23 5.65
N PRO A 41 -5.45 -8.71 4.66
CA PRO A 41 -6.83 -8.26 4.48
C PRO A 41 -7.68 -8.72 5.67
N ARG A 42 -8.39 -7.80 6.31
CA ARG A 42 -9.47 -8.13 7.26
C ARG A 42 -10.78 -8.32 6.50
N GLN A 43 -11.76 -8.94 7.16
CA GLN A 43 -13.07 -9.23 6.55
C GLN A 43 -13.79 -7.95 6.07
N ASP A 44 -13.63 -6.83 6.77
CA ASP A 44 -14.26 -5.55 6.42
C ASP A 44 -13.56 -4.81 5.26
N ASP A 45 -12.28 -5.09 5.01
CA ASP A 45 -11.53 -4.47 3.90
C ASP A 45 -12.14 -4.86 2.55
N ALA A 46 -12.61 -6.11 2.44
CA ALA A 46 -13.21 -6.62 1.22
C ALA A 46 -14.47 -5.83 0.86
N ALA A 47 -15.36 -5.62 1.84
CA ALA A 47 -16.60 -4.88 1.62
C ALA A 47 -16.35 -3.40 1.25
N GLN A 48 -15.42 -2.73 1.95
CA GLN A 48 -15.06 -1.34 1.61
C GLN A 48 -14.41 -1.23 0.23
N LEU A 49 -13.53 -2.17 -0.13
CA LEU A 49 -12.91 -2.21 -1.45
C LEU A 49 -13.94 -2.48 -2.55
N THR A 50 -14.82 -3.45 -2.37
CA THR A 50 -15.90 -3.75 -3.32
C THR A 50 -16.80 -2.54 -3.54
N ARG A 51 -17.23 -1.85 -2.47
CA ARG A 51 -18.06 -0.65 -2.57
C ARG A 51 -17.33 0.50 -3.28
N PHE A 52 -16.03 0.64 -3.04
CA PHE A 52 -15.23 1.67 -3.68
C PHE A 52 -15.01 1.38 -5.17
N MET A 53 -14.76 0.11 -5.52
CA MET A 53 -14.64 -0.34 -6.91
C MET A 53 -15.95 -0.12 -7.68
N SER A 54 -17.10 -0.45 -7.10
CA SER A 54 -18.40 -0.25 -7.78
C SER A 54 -18.70 1.23 -8.07
N VAL A 55 -18.31 2.14 -7.17
CA VAL A 55 -18.44 3.60 -7.39
C VAL A 55 -17.54 4.07 -8.53
N LEU A 56 -16.33 3.56 -8.61
CA LEU A 56 -15.37 3.94 -9.64
C LEU A 56 -15.71 3.30 -11.01
N ASP A 57 -16.20 2.07 -11.05
CA ASP A 57 -16.70 1.44 -12.28
C ASP A 57 -17.84 2.25 -12.89
N GLY A 58 -18.78 2.71 -12.06
CA GLY A 58 -19.86 3.60 -12.49
C GLY A 58 -19.36 4.94 -13.06
N ALA A 59 -18.24 5.46 -12.54
CA ALA A 59 -17.62 6.69 -13.05
C ALA A 59 -16.78 6.46 -14.33
N CYS A 60 -16.31 5.23 -14.58
CA CYS A 60 -15.38 4.91 -15.68
C CYS A 60 -16.05 4.38 -16.95
N LEU A 61 -17.40 4.29 -17.00
CA LEU A 61 -18.20 3.89 -18.16
C LEU A 61 -17.73 2.58 -18.87
N GLY A 62 -17.05 1.67 -18.15
CA GLY A 62 -16.62 0.38 -18.69
C GLY A 62 -15.41 0.40 -19.63
N HIS A 63 -14.58 1.45 -19.62
CA HIS A 63 -13.39 1.50 -20.49
C HIS A 63 -12.32 0.47 -20.07
N PRO A 64 -11.75 -0.37 -20.96
CA PRO A 64 -10.79 -1.41 -20.59
C PRO A 64 -9.48 -0.86 -19.99
N ALA A 65 -9.06 0.33 -20.42
CA ALA A 65 -7.93 1.06 -19.83
C ALA A 65 -8.20 1.56 -18.40
N ALA A 66 -9.46 1.59 -17.96
CA ALA A 66 -9.85 1.94 -16.61
C ALA A 66 -9.71 0.76 -15.65
N ALA A 67 -9.78 -0.50 -16.11
CA ALA A 67 -9.68 -1.69 -15.25
C ALA A 67 -8.32 -1.80 -14.55
N GLU A 68 -7.20 -1.58 -15.28
CA GLU A 68 -5.86 -1.58 -14.68
C GLU A 68 -5.66 -0.43 -13.68
N LEU A 69 -6.19 0.75 -14.02
CA LEU A 69 -6.13 1.92 -13.13
C LEU A 69 -7.00 1.73 -11.89
N LEU A 70 -8.16 1.10 -12.04
CA LEU A 70 -9.06 0.76 -10.96
C LEU A 70 -8.43 -0.24 -10.00
N ALA A 71 -7.79 -1.29 -10.54
CA ALA A 71 -7.02 -2.24 -9.76
C ALA A 71 -5.89 -1.55 -8.99
N ALA A 72 -5.12 -0.67 -9.63
CA ALA A 72 -4.06 0.09 -8.97
C ALA A 72 -4.59 1.03 -7.86
N VAL A 73 -5.76 1.64 -8.06
CA VAL A 73 -6.41 2.45 -7.01
C VAL A 73 -6.88 1.56 -5.85
N ALA A 74 -7.49 0.40 -6.13
CA ALA A 74 -7.97 -0.53 -5.12
C ALA A 74 -6.82 -1.10 -4.28
N GLU A 75 -5.71 -1.46 -4.91
CA GLU A 75 -4.48 -1.90 -4.23
C GLU A 75 -3.93 -0.80 -3.31
N ALA A 76 -3.76 0.42 -3.83
CA ALA A 76 -3.26 1.53 -3.02
C ALA A 76 -4.20 1.86 -1.84
N LYS A 77 -5.51 1.70 -2.02
CA LYS A 77 -6.50 1.89 -0.94
C LYS A 77 -6.38 0.82 0.13
N ARG A 78 -6.23 -0.45 -0.27
CA ARG A 78 -6.03 -1.58 0.64
C ARG A 78 -4.77 -1.38 1.50
N ASP A 79 -3.67 -1.03 0.86
CA ASP A 79 -2.39 -0.78 1.55
C ASP A 79 -2.51 0.35 2.57
N LEU A 80 -3.23 1.42 2.22
CA LEU A 80 -3.46 2.56 3.11
C LEU A 80 -4.31 2.17 4.32
N LEU A 81 -5.40 1.42 4.11
CA LEU A 81 -6.27 0.93 5.18
C LEU A 81 -5.48 0.05 6.14
N CYS A 82 -4.78 -0.95 5.62
CA CYS A 82 -4.02 -1.89 6.44
C CYS A 82 -2.93 -1.17 7.26
N THR A 83 -2.22 -0.19 6.66
CA THR A 83 -1.21 0.60 7.38
C THR A 83 -1.81 1.41 8.51
N ARG A 84 -2.97 2.05 8.28
CA ARG A 84 -3.66 2.87 9.29
C ARG A 84 -4.20 2.03 10.43
N GLU A 85 -4.75 0.86 10.15
CA GLU A 85 -5.26 -0.03 11.18
C GLU A 85 -4.14 -0.55 12.08
N VAL A 86 -3.02 -1.00 11.51
CA VAL A 86 -1.86 -1.41 12.31
C VAL A 86 -1.35 -0.26 13.17
N ARG A 87 -1.32 0.96 12.63
CA ARG A 87 -0.98 2.16 13.40
C ARG A 87 -1.96 2.38 14.55
N GLN A 88 -3.27 2.27 14.30
CA GLN A 88 -4.30 2.45 15.32
C GLN A 88 -4.21 1.39 16.42
N ALA A 89 -4.01 0.12 16.08
CA ALA A 89 -3.81 -0.96 17.04
C ALA A 89 -2.56 -0.73 17.89
N MET A 90 -1.45 -0.28 17.28
CA MET A 90 -0.22 0.06 18.01
C MET A 90 -0.40 1.27 18.93
N LEU A 91 -1.17 2.29 18.52
CA LEU A 91 -1.49 3.44 19.36
C LEU A 91 -2.39 3.05 20.54
N ALA A 92 -3.38 2.18 20.32
CA ALA A 92 -4.21 1.64 21.39
C ALA A 92 -3.37 0.87 22.41
N ASN A 93 -2.50 -0.03 21.94
CA ASN A 93 -1.57 -0.77 22.80
C ASN A 93 -0.60 0.14 23.54
N LEU A 94 -0.13 1.23 22.92
CA LEU A 94 0.76 2.20 23.58
C LEU A 94 0.05 2.94 24.72
N SER A 95 -1.26 3.18 24.59
CA SER A 95 -2.07 3.80 25.63
C SER A 95 -2.19 2.91 26.87
N GLU A 96 -2.19 1.59 26.70
CA GLU A 96 -2.26 0.62 27.80
C GLU A 96 -0.87 0.22 28.32
N TYR A 97 0.11 0.09 27.42
CA TYR A 97 1.46 -0.38 27.71
C TYR A 97 2.50 0.47 26.95
N PRO A 98 2.98 1.58 27.54
CA PRO A 98 3.94 2.46 26.89
C PRO A 98 5.31 1.76 26.74
N ALA A 99 5.70 1.47 25.50
CA ALA A 99 6.98 0.83 25.16
C ALA A 99 7.74 1.62 24.07
N ALA A 100 9.03 1.84 24.30
CA ALA A 100 9.90 2.60 23.38
C ALA A 100 10.01 1.94 21.99
N GLU A 101 9.97 0.60 21.93
CA GLU A 101 9.97 -0.16 20.67
C GLU A 101 8.71 0.11 19.83
N THR A 102 7.54 0.19 20.48
CA THR A 102 6.27 0.53 19.82
C THR A 102 6.31 1.92 19.21
N LEU A 103 6.91 2.90 19.90
CA LEU A 103 7.12 4.25 19.36
C LEU A 103 8.04 4.27 18.13
N GLN A 104 9.13 3.50 18.13
CA GLN A 104 10.01 3.38 16.96
C GLN A 104 9.29 2.73 15.78
N ARG A 105 8.48 1.71 16.05
CA ARG A 105 7.69 1.01 15.03
C ARG A 105 6.59 1.92 14.45
N LEU A 106 5.94 2.75 15.26
CA LEU A 106 5.00 3.77 14.79
C LEU A 106 5.65 4.80 13.85
N LYS A 107 6.88 5.23 14.14
CA LYS A 107 7.64 6.14 13.26
C LYS A 107 7.96 5.49 11.91
N SER A 108 8.29 4.20 11.88
CA SER A 108 8.57 3.50 10.61
C SER A 108 7.31 3.32 9.76
N LEU A 109 6.14 3.18 10.37
CA LEU A 109 4.85 3.09 9.67
C LEU A 109 4.45 4.37 8.92
N GLU A 110 4.85 5.55 9.40
CA GLU A 110 4.55 6.82 8.72
C GLU A 110 5.11 6.86 7.29
N ARG A 111 6.23 6.17 7.05
CA ARG A 111 6.81 6.05 5.71
C ARG A 111 5.89 5.25 4.77
N TYR A 112 5.31 4.16 5.26
CA TYR A 112 4.39 3.32 4.49
C TYR A 112 3.09 4.06 4.20
N GLU A 113 2.54 4.78 5.17
CA GLU A 113 1.32 5.57 4.99
C GLU A 113 1.51 6.67 3.94
N ARG A 114 2.62 7.42 4.03
CA ARG A 114 2.98 8.44 3.03
C ARG A 114 3.12 7.85 1.63
N SER A 115 3.74 6.69 1.51
CA SER A 115 3.93 6.01 0.21
C SER A 115 2.61 5.53 -0.38
N ALA A 116 1.76 4.88 0.42
CA ALA A 116 0.44 4.39 0.00
C ALA A 116 -0.48 5.55 -0.42
N PHE A 117 -0.50 6.63 0.37
CA PHE A 117 -1.26 7.83 0.04
C PHE A 117 -0.78 8.49 -1.26
N ALA A 118 0.54 8.57 -1.46
CA ALA A 118 1.10 9.09 -2.70
C ALA A 118 0.76 8.21 -3.91
N ALA A 119 0.74 6.88 -3.75
CA ALA A 119 0.33 5.94 -4.80
C ALA A 119 -1.15 6.14 -5.17
N GLN A 120 -2.04 6.24 -4.16
CA GLN A 120 -3.46 6.51 -4.36
C GLN A 120 -3.68 7.82 -5.15
N LYS A 121 -3.01 8.90 -4.75
CA LYS A 121 -3.13 10.21 -5.41
C LYS A 121 -2.66 10.17 -6.87
N ARG A 122 -1.59 9.42 -7.17
CA ARG A 122 -1.12 9.22 -8.55
C ARG A 122 -2.13 8.43 -9.37
N ALA A 123 -2.63 7.32 -8.84
CA ALA A 123 -3.59 6.47 -9.54
C ALA A 123 -4.90 7.21 -9.84
N LEU A 124 -5.44 7.98 -8.88
CA LEU A 124 -6.63 8.82 -9.10
C LEU A 124 -6.41 9.92 -10.14
N ARG A 125 -5.22 10.53 -10.19
CA ARG A 125 -4.88 11.53 -11.23
C ARG A 125 -4.84 10.89 -12.62
N SER A 126 -4.24 9.72 -12.75
CA SER A 126 -4.18 8.97 -14.01
C SER A 126 -5.55 8.51 -14.48
N LEU A 127 -6.44 8.13 -13.56
CA LEU A 127 -7.84 7.82 -13.86
C LEU A 127 -8.56 9.04 -14.45
N ARG A 128 -8.46 10.18 -13.78
CA ARG A 128 -9.09 11.44 -14.21
C ARG A 128 -8.58 11.93 -15.56
N SER A 129 -7.28 11.76 -15.85
CA SER A 129 -6.70 12.18 -17.14
C SER A 129 -7.10 11.29 -18.32
N LYS A 130 -7.56 10.05 -18.07
CA LYS A 130 -8.04 9.13 -19.13
C LYS A 130 -9.56 9.20 -19.35
N GLN A 131 -10.28 9.93 -18.50
CA GLN A 131 -11.72 10.18 -18.64
C GLN A 131 -12.03 11.46 -19.46
N ALA A 132 -11.02 12.29 -19.74
CA ALA A 132 -11.11 13.48 -20.58
C ALA A 132 -10.61 13.16 -22.00
#